data_AF-A0AA38FSD9-F1
#
_entry.id   AF-A0AA38FSD9-F1
#
_cell.length_a   1.000
_cell.length_b   1.000
_cell.length_c   1.000
_cell.angle_alpha   90.00
_cell.angle_beta   90.00
_cell.angle_gamma   90.00
#
_symmetry.space_group_name_H-M   'P 1'
#
loop_
_entity.id
_entity.type
_entity.pdbx_description
1 polymer ?
#
loop_
_entity_poly.entity_id
_entity_poly.type
_entity_poly.pdbx_seq_one_letter_code
_entity_poly.pdbx_strand_id
1 'polypeptide(L)' 'EEVNVLTLDSWHQMGRPTLQPYSNVLYMVKKTKEIPIGFLKDVVITIQGSKFTGDFEVLVITE' A
#
# COMPACT_ATOMS: atom_id res chain seq x y z
N GLU A 1 -2.18 8.66 12.88
CA GLU A 1 -3.07 8.22 11.78
C GLU A 1 -2.80 6.76 11.51
N GLU A 2 -3.84 5.95 11.34
CA GLU A 2 -3.68 4.56 10.91
C GLU A 2 -3.48 4.55 9.40
N VAL A 3 -2.49 3.80 8.94
CA VAL A 3 -2.09 3.72 7.53
C VAL A 3 -2.35 2.29 7.06
N ASN A 4 -3.14 2.13 6.00
CA ASN A 4 -3.34 0.80 5.42
C ASN A 4 -2.17 0.47 4.50
N VAL A 5 -1.63 -0.74 4.67
CA VAL A 5 -0.42 -1.18 3.98
C VAL A 5 -0.73 -2.39 3.12
N LEU A 6 -0.12 -2.42 1.94
CA LEU A 6 -0.19 -3.51 0.97
C LEU A 6 1.24 -3.89 0.56
N THR A 7 1.52 -5.19 0.46
CA THR A 7 2.85 -5.66 0.05
C THR A 7 3.00 -5.55 -1.47
N LEU A 8 4.24 -5.39 -1.95
CA LEU A 8 4.54 -5.42 -3.39
C LEU A 8 3.96 -6.66 -4.09
N ASP A 9 4.00 -7.82 -3.44
CA ASP A 9 3.46 -9.06 -4.00
C ASP A 9 1.94 -9.04 -4.15
N SER A 10 1.22 -8.54 -3.15
CA SER A 10 -0.23 -8.36 -3.26
C SER A 10 -0.58 -7.37 -4.36
N TRP A 11 0.22 -6.29 -4.53
CA TRP A 11 0.01 -5.33 -5.61
C TRP A 11 0.22 -5.95 -6.99
N HIS A 12 1.24 -6.82 -7.13
CA HIS A 12 1.45 -7.59 -8.35
C HIS A 12 0.27 -8.53 -8.65
N GLN A 13 -0.27 -9.22 -7.64
CA GLN A 13 -1.41 -10.12 -7.79
C GLN A 13 -2.70 -9.40 -8.22
N MET A 14 -2.83 -8.11 -7.90
CA MET A 14 -3.95 -7.26 -8.34
C MET A 14 -3.83 -6.77 -9.79
N GLY A 15 -2.81 -7.19 -10.55
CA GLY A 15 -2.62 -6.78 -11.94
C GLY A 15 -1.88 -5.44 -12.10
N ARG A 16 -1.12 -5.02 -11.06
CA ARG A 16 -0.27 -3.82 -11.08
C ARG A 16 -1.02 -2.51 -11.38
N PRO A 17 -2.09 -2.19 -10.62
CA PRO A 17 -2.78 -0.92 -10.76
C PRO A 17 -1.81 0.26 -10.62
N THR A 18 -2.08 1.35 -11.33
CA THR A 18 -1.20 2.52 -11.35
C THR A 18 -1.03 3.11 -9.94
N LEU A 19 0.23 3.28 -9.53
CA LEU A 19 0.57 3.91 -8.25
C LEU A 19 0.64 5.42 -8.40
N GLN A 20 0.10 6.14 -7.43
CA GLN A 20 0.37 7.56 -7.26
C GLN A 20 1.72 7.74 -6.55
N PRO A 21 2.56 8.69 -6.99
CA PRO A 21 3.83 8.96 -6.34
C PRO A 21 3.61 9.58 -4.95
N TYR A 22 4.50 9.25 -4.01
CA TYR A 22 4.54 9.95 -2.72
C TYR A 22 5.00 11.38 -2.91
N SER A 23 4.17 12.36 -2.52
CA SER A 23 4.61 13.74 -2.40
C SER A 23 5.44 13.98 -1.13
N ASN A 24 5.34 13.09 -0.13
CA ASN A 24 6.07 13.18 1.14
C ASN A 24 6.68 11.81 1.46
N VAL A 25 8.00 11.67 1.25
CA VAL A 25 8.80 10.51 1.68
C VAL A 25 8.84 10.52 3.20
N LEU A 26 7.86 9.88 3.86
CA LEU A 26 7.84 9.79 5.31
C LEU A 26 8.84 8.73 5.77
N TYR A 27 9.76 9.20 6.60
CA TYR A 27 10.86 8.50 7.24
C TYR A 27 10.47 7.14 7.85
N MET A 28 11.26 6.11 7.52
CA MET A 28 11.28 4.82 8.22
C MET A 28 11.58 5.04 9.71
N VAL A 29 10.57 4.89 10.56
CA VAL A 29 10.74 4.72 12.02
C VAL A 29 10.31 3.32 12.39
N LYS A 30 11.11 2.32 11.98
CA LYS A 30 11.30 1.04 12.67
C LYS A 30 12.33 0.23 11.90
N LYS A 31 13.02 -0.65 12.61
CA LYS A 31 14.20 -1.43 12.17
C LYS A 31 13.90 -2.50 11.10
N THR A 32 12.82 -2.35 10.33
CA THR A 32 12.47 -3.19 9.17
C THR A 32 12.68 -2.38 7.91
N LYS A 33 13.37 -2.96 6.91
CA LYS A 33 13.71 -2.27 5.66
C LYS A 33 12.51 -2.24 4.71
N GLU A 34 11.43 -1.63 5.16
CA GLU A 34 10.21 -1.46 4.39
C GLU A 34 10.26 -0.11 3.68
N ILE A 35 10.32 -0.13 2.35
CA ILE A 35 10.44 1.06 1.51
C ILE A 35 9.10 1.30 0.81
N PRO A 36 8.40 2.41 1.08
CA PRO A 36 7.20 2.77 0.32
C PRO A 36 7.56 3.13 -1.12
N ILE A 37 6.86 2.54 -2.08
CA ILE A 37 7.10 2.74 -3.51
C ILE A 37 5.99 3.54 -4.21
N GLY A 38 4.84 3.69 -3.56
CA GLY A 38 3.71 4.42 -4.10
C GLY A 38 2.43 4.12 -3.36
N PHE A 39 1.35 4.78 -3.77
CA PHE A 39 0.07 4.71 -3.09
C PHE A 39 -1.06 4.37 -4.06
N LEU A 40 -2.01 3.56 -3.61
CA LEU A 40 -3.28 3.30 -4.30
C LEU A 40 -4.40 4.08 -3.61
N LYS A 41 -5.14 4.87 -4.39
CA LYS A 41 -6.34 5.57 -3.92
C LYS A 41 -7.61 4.82 -4.24
N ASP A 42 -8.61 4.98 -3.38
CA ASP A 42 -9.99 4.52 -3.61
C ASP A 42 -10.08 3.01 -3.94
N VAL A 43 -9.23 2.20 -3.30
CA VAL A 43 -9.24 0.74 -3.47
C VAL A 43 -10.48 0.17 -2.81
N VAL A 44 -11.30 -0.55 -3.59
CA VAL A 44 -12.48 -1.23 -3.09
C VAL A 44 -12.12 -2.65 -2.62
N ILE A 45 -12.23 -2.89 -1.33
CA ILE A 45 -12.05 -4.20 -0.70
C ILE A 45 -13.41 -4.81 -0.40
N THR A 46 -13.57 -6.08 -0.73
CA THR A 46 -14.77 -6.84 -0.36
C THR A 46 -14.45 -7.82 0.76
N ILE A 47 -15.10 -7.67 1.92
CA ILE A 47 -14.99 -8.57 3.07
C ILE A 47 -16.38 -9.09 3.38
N GLN A 48 -16.56 -10.42 3.32
CA GLN A 48 -17.86 -11.07 3.63
C GLN A 48 -19.04 -10.46 2.86
N GLY A 49 -18.83 -10.06 1.60
CA GLY A 49 -19.84 -9.43 0.75
C GLY A 49 -20.05 -7.93 0.98
N SER A 50 -19.45 -7.34 2.01
CA SER A 50 -19.46 -5.89 2.26
C SER A 50 -18.30 -5.21 1.56
N LYS A 51 -18.53 -4.02 1.01
CA LYS A 51 -17.53 -3.23 0.29
C LYS A 51 -17.01 -2.09 1.16
N PHE A 52 -15.69 -1.97 1.24
CA PHE A 52 -14.97 -0.91 1.93
C PHE A 52 -14.09 -0.21 0.91
N THR A 53 -14.05 1.12 0.95
CA THR A 53 -13.13 1.88 0.10
C THR A 53 -12.03 2.41 0.99
N GLY A 54 -10.78 2.23 0.56
CA GLY A 54 -9.63 2.59 1.34
C GLY A 54 -8.42 2.88 0.49
N ASP A 55 -7.44 3.44 1.17
CA ASP A 55 -6.33 4.17 0.63
C ASP A 55 -5.08 3.43 1.17
N PHE A 56 -4.21 2.94 0.26
CA PHE A 56 -3.18 1.92 0.58
C PHE A 56 -1.77 2.31 0.16
N GLU A 57 -0.84 2.23 1.09
CA GLU A 57 0.59 2.31 0.82
C GLU A 57 1.12 0.98 0.28
N VAL A 58 1.86 1.00 -0.81
CA VAL A 58 2.54 -0.20 -1.31
C VAL A 58 4.00 -0.18 -0.83
N LEU A 59 4.39 -1.23 -0.10
CA LEU A 59 5.72 -1.37 0.48
C LEU A 59 6.51 -2.50 -0.16
N VAL A 60 7.82 -2.28 -0.31
CA VAL A 60 8.80 -3.32 -0.62
C VAL A 60 9.51 -3.71 0.66
N ILE A 61 9.46 -4.99 1.00
CA ILE A 61 10.26 -5.56 2.09
C ILE A 61 11.62 -5.91 1.48
N THR A 62 12.68 -5.26 1.92
CA THR A 62 14.05 -5.62 1.54
C THR A 62 14.68 -6.45 2.66
N GLU A 63 15.34 -7.56 2.32
CA GLU A 63 16.09 -8.40 3.26
C GLU A 63 17.34 -7.66 3.79
#